data_AF-A0A973SPC3-F1
#
_entry.id   AF-A0A973SPC3-F1
#
_cell.length_a   1.000
_cell.length_b   1.000
_cell.length_c   1.000
_cell.angle_alpha   90.00
_cell.angle_beta   90.00
_cell.angle_gamma   90.00
#
_symmetry.space_group_name_H-M   'P 1'
#
loop_
_entity.id
_entity.type
_entity.pdbx_description
1 polymer ?
#
loop_
_entity_poly.entity_id
_entity_poly.type
_entity_poly.pdbx_seq_one_letter_code
_entity_poly.pdbx_strand_id
1 'polypeptide(L)'
;PPTIEIRTLGPIEVVGAEALEEGRQSLATELLVYLATHPGGVHPVVLGGVLWPRGVQAMVRDATIARVADWLGKDEDGEPHLFADDAGRLRLGPGVRTDWALFRELVRRSHGDPTARAVLLDRALGLVRGPLLFGRPPGRYAWLAADELEYDVAAGVADAAHRLCEIRLADGDPDGAVAAVRAALLLAADDEGLWRDLLKATHATGDQARLRAVVDGLDRRSASHPYGGGMAPETEALIDELLPTWRIHVVRESTA
;
A
#
# COMPACT_ATOMS: atom_id res chain seq x y z
N PRO A 1 5.19 8.41 21.54
CA PRO A 1 5.28 7.63 20.28
C PRO A 1 4.12 6.65 20.27
N PRO A 2 3.58 6.19 19.13
CA PRO A 2 2.53 5.18 19.16
C PRO A 2 3.11 3.90 19.77
N THR A 3 2.36 3.33 20.71
CA THR A 3 2.63 2.06 21.38
C THR A 3 2.16 0.88 20.53
N ILE A 4 1.14 1.08 19.68
CA ILE A 4 0.64 0.10 18.72
C ILE A 4 0.80 0.62 17.28
N GLU A 5 1.38 -0.21 16.42
CA GLU A 5 1.50 0.07 14.99
C GLU A 5 0.79 -1.00 14.16
N ILE A 6 -0.20 -0.60 13.37
CA ILE A 6 -0.89 -1.46 12.40
C ILE A 6 -0.23 -1.25 11.04
N ARG A 7 0.43 -2.28 10.53
CA ARG A 7 1.11 -2.21 9.25
C ARG A 7 0.29 -2.89 8.16
N THR A 8 0.07 -2.16 7.08
CA THR A 8 -0.84 -2.50 5.97
C THR A 8 -0.18 -2.37 4.61
N LEU A 9 0.90 -1.59 4.48
CA LEU A 9 1.66 -1.39 3.25
C LEU A 9 2.61 -2.59 3.02
N GLY A 10 2.05 -3.77 2.78
CA GLY A 10 2.75 -5.05 2.73
C GLY A 10 2.07 -6.11 3.62
N PRO A 11 2.83 -7.07 4.18
CA PRO A 11 2.29 -8.05 5.11
C PRO A 11 1.57 -7.39 6.30
N ILE A 12 0.39 -7.91 6.63
CA ILE A 12 -0.43 -7.35 7.72
C ILE A 12 0.21 -7.70 9.07
N GLU A 13 0.53 -6.68 9.86
CA GLU A 13 1.13 -6.84 11.19
C GLU A 13 0.45 -5.89 12.19
N VAL A 14 0.29 -6.35 13.44
CA VAL A 14 -0.02 -5.50 14.59
C VAL A 14 1.17 -5.58 15.53
N VAL A 15 1.95 -4.51 15.58
CA VAL A 15 3.19 -4.42 16.38
C VAL A 15 2.88 -3.69 17.67
N GLY A 16 3.50 -4.12 18.77
CA GLY A 16 3.31 -3.53 20.10
C GLY A 16 2.22 -4.20 20.94
N ALA A 17 1.52 -5.20 20.40
CA ALA A 17 0.63 -6.07 21.14
C ALA A 17 1.18 -7.51 21.16
N GLU A 18 0.90 -8.25 22.25
CA GLU A 18 1.22 -9.68 22.32
C GLU A 18 0.38 -10.47 21.30
N ALA A 19 0.79 -11.71 20.98
CA ALA A 19 -0.02 -12.54 20.10
C ALA A 19 -1.36 -12.92 20.77
N LEU A 20 -2.45 -12.83 20.01
CA LEU A 20 -3.75 -13.36 20.44
C LEU A 20 -3.76 -14.89 20.29
N GLU A 21 -4.72 -15.55 20.94
CA GLU A 21 -4.86 -16.98 20.76
C GLU A 21 -5.18 -17.33 19.30
N GLU A 22 -4.71 -18.52 18.89
CA GLU A 22 -4.88 -19.03 17.55
C GLU A 22 -6.37 -19.01 17.10
N GLY A 23 -6.60 -18.54 15.88
CA GLY A 23 -7.95 -18.36 15.31
C GLY A 23 -8.64 -17.03 15.65
N ARG A 24 -8.14 -16.25 16.62
CA ARG A 24 -8.71 -14.92 16.96
C ARG A 24 -7.95 -13.75 16.34
N GLN A 25 -6.64 -13.90 16.13
CA GLN A 25 -5.76 -12.88 15.56
C GLN A 25 -6.32 -12.27 14.26
N SER A 26 -6.79 -13.11 13.33
CA SER A 26 -7.26 -12.64 12.02
C SER A 26 -8.50 -11.74 12.12
N LEU A 27 -9.40 -12.00 13.09
CA LEU A 27 -10.61 -11.19 13.27
C LEU A 27 -10.28 -9.85 13.92
N ALA A 28 -9.44 -9.90 14.95
CA ALA A 28 -8.95 -8.70 15.62
C ALA A 28 -8.22 -7.80 14.63
N THR A 29 -7.35 -8.37 13.80
CA THR A 29 -6.58 -7.61 12.80
C THR A 29 -7.50 -6.96 11.77
N GLU A 30 -8.48 -7.68 11.22
CA GLU A 30 -9.45 -7.10 10.26
C GLU A 30 -10.27 -5.97 10.89
N LEU A 31 -10.71 -6.15 12.14
CA LEU A 31 -11.41 -5.12 12.90
C LEU A 31 -10.56 -3.85 13.00
N LEU A 32 -9.29 -3.99 13.39
CA LEU A 32 -8.39 -2.84 13.56
C LEU A 32 -8.08 -2.14 12.24
N VAL A 33 -7.86 -2.90 11.17
CA VAL A 33 -7.67 -2.34 9.82
C VAL A 33 -8.92 -1.56 9.39
N TYR A 34 -10.12 -2.11 9.59
CA TYR A 34 -11.36 -1.42 9.24
C TYR A 34 -11.56 -0.13 10.05
N LEU A 35 -11.30 -0.15 11.36
CA LEU A 35 -11.38 1.07 12.16
C LEU A 35 -10.32 2.11 11.76
N ALA A 36 -9.14 1.67 11.34
CA ALA A 36 -8.08 2.56 10.88
C ALA A 36 -8.42 3.28 9.57
N THR A 37 -9.24 2.68 8.70
CA THR A 37 -9.74 3.34 7.48
C THR A 37 -10.93 4.26 7.75
N HIS A 38 -11.51 4.19 8.97
CA HIS A 38 -12.68 4.96 9.37
C HIS A 38 -12.38 5.84 10.60
N PRO A 39 -11.52 6.87 10.50
CA PRO A 39 -11.08 7.69 11.64
C PRO A 39 -12.21 8.47 12.33
N GLY A 40 -13.34 8.66 11.64
CA GLY A 40 -14.58 9.24 12.19
C GLY A 40 -15.35 8.30 13.13
N GLY A 41 -14.90 7.05 13.28
CA GLY A 41 -15.49 6.05 14.16
C GLY A 41 -16.63 5.27 13.52
N VAL A 42 -16.82 4.04 14.00
CA VAL A 42 -17.77 3.06 13.45
C VAL A 42 -18.73 2.60 14.52
N HIS A 43 -20.04 2.65 14.25
CA HIS A 43 -21.02 2.09 15.17
C HIS A 43 -20.88 0.55 15.26
N PRO A 44 -20.94 -0.08 16.44
CA PRO A 44 -20.75 -1.53 16.59
C PRO A 44 -21.59 -2.36 15.64
N VAL A 45 -22.86 -1.99 15.41
CA VAL A 45 -23.74 -2.70 14.46
C VAL A 45 -23.17 -2.71 13.03
N VAL A 46 -22.61 -1.59 12.57
CA VAL A 46 -22.00 -1.48 11.23
C VAL A 46 -20.76 -2.37 11.15
N LEU A 47 -19.90 -2.29 12.17
CA LEU A 47 -18.72 -3.16 12.27
C LEU A 47 -19.12 -4.64 12.25
N GLY A 48 -20.22 -5.00 12.93
CA GLY A 48 -20.78 -6.34 12.93
C GLY A 48 -21.20 -6.82 11.53
N GLY A 49 -21.87 -5.96 10.75
CA GLY A 49 -22.26 -6.28 9.37
C GLY A 49 -21.07 -6.45 8.43
N VAL A 50 -19.99 -5.69 8.67
CA VAL A 50 -18.74 -5.74 7.90
C VAL A 50 -17.96 -7.02 8.18
N LEU A 51 -17.71 -7.32 9.46
CA LEU A 51 -16.87 -8.45 9.87
C LEU A 51 -17.60 -9.80 9.80
N TRP A 52 -18.93 -9.80 9.88
CA TRP A 52 -19.77 -10.98 9.74
C TRP A 52 -20.89 -10.73 8.70
N PRO A 53 -20.59 -10.82 7.39
CA PRO A 53 -21.57 -10.57 6.33
C PRO A 53 -22.81 -11.48 6.38
N ARG A 54 -22.68 -12.64 7.01
CA ARG A 54 -23.79 -13.61 7.24
C ARG A 54 -24.55 -13.39 8.55
N GLY A 55 -24.26 -12.28 9.25
CA GLY A 55 -24.83 -11.94 10.54
C GLY A 55 -24.08 -12.52 11.73
N VAL A 56 -24.20 -11.83 12.86
CA VAL A 56 -23.65 -12.21 14.16
C VAL A 56 -24.61 -11.77 15.26
N GLN A 57 -24.70 -12.55 16.34
CA GLN A 57 -25.48 -12.14 17.52
C GLN A 57 -24.80 -10.96 18.21
N ALA A 58 -25.59 -9.99 18.69
CA ALA A 58 -25.07 -8.79 19.36
C ALA A 58 -24.10 -9.14 20.51
N MET A 59 -24.45 -10.12 21.35
CA MET A 59 -23.59 -10.58 22.44
C MET A 59 -22.22 -11.09 21.99
N VAL A 60 -22.14 -11.77 20.84
CA VAL A 60 -20.89 -12.32 20.30
C VAL A 60 -20.04 -11.21 19.71
N ARG A 61 -20.68 -10.27 19.00
CA ARG A 61 -20.04 -9.06 18.47
C ARG A 61 -19.43 -8.24 19.61
N ASP A 62 -20.23 -7.92 20.62
CA ASP A 62 -19.82 -7.04 21.73
C ASP A 62 -18.71 -7.70 22.57
N ALA A 63 -18.81 -9.01 22.83
CA ALA A 63 -17.75 -9.77 23.48
C ALA A 63 -16.45 -9.84 22.66
N THR A 64 -16.54 -9.82 21.32
CA THR A 64 -15.37 -9.77 20.45
C THR A 64 -14.71 -8.40 20.51
N ILE A 65 -15.49 -7.33 20.42
CA ILE A 65 -14.98 -5.95 20.52
C ILE A 65 -14.29 -5.74 21.87
N ALA A 66 -14.94 -6.12 22.97
CA ALA A 66 -14.38 -6.01 24.31
C ALA A 66 -13.04 -6.77 24.43
N ARG A 67 -12.97 -8.00 23.91
CA ARG A 67 -11.72 -8.77 23.89
C ARG A 67 -10.61 -8.07 23.11
N VAL A 68 -10.91 -7.48 21.96
CA VAL A 68 -9.90 -6.75 21.17
C VAL A 68 -9.44 -5.49 21.91
N ALA A 69 -10.35 -4.79 22.59
CA ALA A 69 -9.98 -3.64 23.42
C ALA A 69 -9.09 -4.04 24.60
N ASP A 70 -9.43 -5.12 25.31
CA ASP A 70 -8.63 -5.66 26.41
C ASP A 70 -7.25 -6.13 25.93
N TRP A 71 -7.19 -6.78 24.77
CA TRP A 71 -5.96 -7.25 24.16
C TRP A 71 -5.01 -6.11 23.78
N LEU A 72 -5.54 -5.04 23.17
CA LEU A 72 -4.73 -3.86 22.88
C LEU A 72 -4.34 -3.10 24.14
N GLY A 73 -5.18 -3.15 25.18
CA GLY A 73 -4.95 -2.47 26.44
C GLY A 73 -4.94 -0.95 26.29
N LYS A 74 -4.05 -0.31 27.05
CA LYS A 74 -3.92 1.14 27.20
C LYS A 74 -2.48 1.57 26.94
N ASP A 75 -2.31 2.84 26.60
CA ASP A 75 -0.97 3.43 26.50
C ASP A 75 -0.39 3.79 27.88
N GLU A 76 0.82 4.38 27.89
CA GLU A 76 1.54 4.76 29.10
C GLU A 76 0.80 5.81 29.94
N ASP A 77 -0.06 6.62 29.31
CA ASP A 77 -0.87 7.64 29.96
C ASP A 77 -2.22 7.06 30.48
N GLY A 78 -2.49 5.78 30.20
CA GLY A 78 -3.70 5.07 30.63
C GLY A 78 -4.90 5.25 29.69
N GLU A 79 -4.69 5.86 28.52
CA GLU A 79 -5.69 6.04 27.48
C GLU A 79 -5.90 4.73 26.69
N PRO A 80 -7.16 4.33 26.42
CA PRO A 80 -7.46 3.09 25.71
C PRO A 80 -7.06 3.16 24.23
N HIS A 81 -6.44 2.09 23.72
CA HIS A 81 -6.13 1.95 22.30
C HIS A 81 -7.37 1.70 21.42
N LEU A 82 -8.45 1.18 22.00
CA LEU A 82 -9.75 1.01 21.35
C LEU A 82 -10.85 1.36 22.35
N PHE A 83 -11.71 2.30 21.99
CA PHE A 83 -12.77 2.79 22.86
C PHE A 83 -14.03 3.14 22.07
N ALA A 84 -15.15 3.30 22.77
CA ALA A 84 -16.36 3.90 22.23
C ALA A 84 -16.43 5.38 22.65
N ASP A 85 -16.67 6.27 21.69
CA ASP A 85 -16.87 7.70 21.99
C ASP A 85 -18.25 7.98 22.61
N ASP A 86 -18.52 9.24 22.94
CA ASP A 86 -19.80 9.67 23.54
C ASP A 86 -21.03 9.36 22.67
N ALA A 87 -20.83 9.17 21.35
CA ALA A 87 -21.87 8.77 20.41
C ALA A 87 -21.97 7.24 20.22
N GLY A 88 -21.20 6.47 21.00
CA GLY A 88 -21.16 5.00 20.94
C GLY A 88 -20.40 4.45 19.73
N ARG A 89 -19.60 5.26 19.03
CA ARG A 89 -18.80 4.80 17.88
C ARG A 89 -17.44 4.31 18.35
N LEU A 90 -17.02 3.17 17.83
CA LEU A 90 -15.72 2.59 18.08
C LEU A 90 -14.64 3.39 17.35
N ARG A 91 -13.57 3.74 18.06
CA ARG A 91 -12.43 4.51 17.55
C ARG A 91 -11.12 3.93 18.09
N LEU A 92 -10.07 4.09 17.29
CA LEU A 92 -8.71 3.83 17.73
C LEU A 92 -8.19 5.04 18.52
N GLY A 93 -7.49 4.75 19.62
CA GLY A 93 -6.88 5.75 20.50
C GLY A 93 -5.63 6.39 19.90
N PRO A 94 -5.14 7.49 20.51
CA PRO A 94 -3.96 8.22 20.03
C PRO A 94 -2.66 7.40 20.07
N GLY A 95 -2.60 6.36 20.92
CA GLY A 95 -1.49 5.41 20.97
C GLY A 95 -1.42 4.43 19.78
N VAL A 96 -2.44 4.41 18.90
CA VAL A 96 -2.48 3.55 17.72
C VAL A 96 -2.20 4.35 16.46
N ARG A 97 -1.27 3.88 15.63
CA ARG A 97 -0.98 4.47 14.31
C ARG A 97 -0.91 3.41 13.23
N THR A 98 -1.22 3.78 12.00
CA THR A 98 -0.97 2.93 10.83
C THR A 98 0.22 3.43 10.01
N ASP A 99 0.90 2.50 9.34
CA ASP A 99 1.95 2.84 8.37
C ASP A 99 1.40 3.71 7.22
N TRP A 100 0.14 3.50 6.81
CA TRP A 100 -0.54 4.37 5.85
C TRP A 100 -0.77 5.80 6.36
N ALA A 101 -1.19 5.97 7.62
CA ALA A 101 -1.32 7.30 8.22
C ALA A 101 0.04 8.01 8.32
N LEU A 102 1.10 7.28 8.67
CA LEU A 102 2.47 7.80 8.68
C LEU A 102 2.96 8.17 7.27
N PHE A 103 2.67 7.33 6.28
CA PHE A 103 2.97 7.61 4.87
C PHE A 103 2.34 8.94 4.44
N ARG A 104 1.02 9.11 4.65
CA ARG A 104 0.30 10.33 4.30
C ARG A 104 0.86 11.55 5.00
N GLU A 105 1.23 11.41 6.27
CA GLU A 105 1.87 12.47 7.05
C GLU A 105 3.20 12.92 6.44
N LEU A 106 4.07 11.97 6.08
CA LEU A 106 5.36 12.24 5.46
C LEU A 106 5.20 12.93 4.10
N VAL A 107 4.29 12.43 3.25
CA VAL A 107 3.96 13.05 1.95
C VAL A 107 3.44 14.47 2.16
N ARG A 108 2.47 14.67 3.06
CA ARG A 108 1.91 16.00 3.36
C ARG A 108 2.99 16.98 3.80
N ARG A 109 3.90 16.57 4.68
CA ARG A 109 5.03 17.40 5.13
C ARG A 109 6.00 17.70 3.99
N SER A 110 6.22 16.75 3.07
CA SER A 110 7.10 16.95 1.91
C SER A 110 6.64 18.09 0.99
N HIS A 111 5.32 18.38 0.94
CA HIS A 111 4.81 19.52 0.17
C HIS A 111 5.21 20.87 0.79
N GLY A 112 5.22 20.96 2.12
CA GLY A 112 5.53 22.20 2.86
C GLY A 112 7.02 22.52 3.02
N ASP A 113 7.90 21.56 2.81
CA ASP A 113 9.36 21.73 2.97
C ASP A 113 10.11 21.22 1.73
N PRO A 114 10.42 22.09 0.75
CA PRO A 114 11.18 21.70 -0.44
C PRO A 114 12.56 21.12 -0.13
N THR A 115 13.21 21.54 0.95
CA THR A 115 14.57 21.10 1.31
C THR A 115 14.58 19.69 1.89
N ALA A 116 13.55 19.34 2.67
CA ALA A 116 13.39 18.00 3.23
C ALA A 116 12.58 17.06 2.33
N ARG A 117 12.02 17.54 1.21
CA ARG A 117 11.06 16.81 0.38
C ARG A 117 11.57 15.43 -0.04
N ALA A 118 12.76 15.35 -0.62
CA ALA A 118 13.33 14.09 -1.07
C ALA A 118 13.46 13.08 0.09
N VAL A 119 14.00 13.53 1.23
CA VAL A 119 14.18 12.70 2.43
C VAL A 119 12.85 12.23 3.01
N LEU A 120 11.82 13.06 3.00
CA LEU A 120 10.48 12.71 3.48
C LEU A 120 9.79 11.69 2.57
N LEU A 121 9.92 11.85 1.25
CA LEU A 121 9.39 10.89 0.28
C LEU A 121 10.14 9.56 0.33
N ASP A 122 11.47 9.57 0.46
CA ASP A 122 12.29 8.36 0.71
C ASP A 122 11.77 7.59 1.92
N ARG A 123 11.55 8.29 3.05
CA ARG A 123 11.02 7.69 4.28
C ARG A 123 9.61 7.14 4.09
N ALA A 124 8.76 7.82 3.32
CA ALA A 124 7.41 7.36 3.04
C ALA A 124 7.44 6.06 2.23
N LEU A 125 8.19 6.02 1.12
CA LEU A 125 8.31 4.83 0.29
C LEU A 125 9.00 3.67 1.01
N GLY A 126 9.89 3.95 1.97
CA GLY A 126 10.47 2.93 2.84
C GLY A 126 9.46 2.18 3.72
N LEU A 127 8.22 2.67 3.86
CA LEU A 127 7.14 1.97 4.53
C LEU A 127 6.48 0.91 3.64
N VAL A 128 6.68 0.96 2.32
CA VAL A 128 6.09 0.02 1.35
C VAL A 128 6.92 -1.27 1.33
N ARG A 129 6.33 -2.35 1.85
CA ARG A 129 6.98 -3.66 2.04
C ARG A 129 6.44 -4.74 1.11
N GLY A 130 5.44 -4.43 0.28
CA GLY A 130 4.77 -5.38 -0.60
C GLY A 130 3.35 -4.95 -0.95
N PRO A 131 2.54 -5.88 -1.50
CA PRO A 131 1.14 -5.63 -1.81
C PRO A 131 0.36 -5.18 -0.58
N LEU A 132 -0.59 -4.27 -0.77
CA LEU A 132 -1.50 -3.81 0.28
C LEU A 132 -2.18 -5.02 0.94
N LEU A 133 -2.11 -5.08 2.28
CA LEU A 133 -2.69 -6.13 3.08
C LEU A 133 -2.27 -7.54 2.61
N PHE A 134 -0.98 -7.74 2.35
CA PHE A 134 -0.47 -9.05 1.92
C PHE A 134 -0.69 -10.11 3.02
N GLY A 135 -1.09 -11.32 2.62
CA GLY A 135 -1.39 -12.41 3.54
C GLY A 135 -2.80 -12.41 4.13
N ARG A 136 -3.75 -11.67 3.53
CA ARG A 136 -5.19 -11.74 3.87
C ARG A 136 -5.68 -13.20 3.89
N PRO A 137 -6.30 -13.67 4.99
CA PRO A 137 -6.94 -14.98 5.02
C PRO A 137 -8.12 -15.07 4.04
N PRO A 138 -8.38 -16.22 3.41
CA PRO A 138 -9.52 -16.40 2.52
C PRO A 138 -10.85 -16.06 3.21
N GLY A 139 -11.74 -15.36 2.49
CA GLY A 139 -13.07 -14.99 2.99
C GLY A 139 -13.11 -13.86 4.01
N ARG A 140 -11.98 -13.14 4.21
CA ARG A 140 -11.88 -11.93 5.03
C ARG A 140 -11.73 -10.69 4.16
N TYR A 141 -11.96 -9.51 4.74
CA TYR A 141 -11.80 -8.21 4.08
C TYR A 141 -12.71 -8.00 2.87
N ALA A 142 -13.89 -8.64 2.87
CA ALA A 142 -14.85 -8.54 1.76
C ALA A 142 -15.35 -7.10 1.54
N TRP A 143 -15.29 -6.26 2.58
CA TRP A 143 -15.65 -4.85 2.54
C TRP A 143 -14.73 -4.00 1.65
N LEU A 144 -13.50 -4.45 1.36
CA LEU A 144 -12.59 -3.74 0.45
C LEU A 144 -13.17 -3.59 -0.96
N ALA A 145 -14.06 -4.50 -1.38
CA ALA A 145 -14.72 -4.40 -2.67
C ALA A 145 -15.63 -3.16 -2.83
N ALA A 146 -15.99 -2.52 -1.72
CA ALA A 146 -16.81 -1.30 -1.68
C ALA A 146 -16.10 -0.12 -1.02
N ASP A 147 -14.81 -0.26 -0.69
CA ASP A 147 -14.00 0.75 -0.01
C ASP A 147 -12.96 1.32 -0.99
N GLU A 148 -12.62 2.59 -0.86
CA GLU A 148 -11.67 3.29 -1.74
C GLU A 148 -10.20 3.02 -1.35
N LEU A 149 -9.95 2.32 -0.23
CA LEU A 149 -8.61 2.11 0.32
C LEU A 149 -7.60 1.57 -0.71
N GLU A 150 -7.96 0.54 -1.48
CA GLU A 150 -7.03 -0.06 -2.44
C GLU A 150 -6.61 0.95 -3.52
N TYR A 151 -7.55 1.78 -3.98
CA TYR A 151 -7.31 2.85 -4.93
C TYR A 151 -6.48 3.99 -4.31
N ASP A 152 -6.89 4.50 -3.15
CA ASP A 152 -6.23 5.62 -2.47
C ASP A 152 -4.78 5.33 -2.11
N VAL A 153 -4.51 4.12 -1.62
CA VAL A 153 -3.15 3.70 -1.27
C VAL A 153 -2.30 3.56 -2.52
N ALA A 154 -2.81 2.90 -3.57
CA ALA A 154 -2.06 2.72 -4.82
C ALA A 154 -1.73 4.08 -5.46
N ALA A 155 -2.72 4.97 -5.58
CA ALA A 155 -2.54 6.30 -6.15
C ALA A 155 -1.56 7.15 -5.32
N GLY A 156 -1.73 7.20 -4.00
CA GLY A 156 -0.84 7.98 -3.13
C GLY A 156 0.60 7.46 -3.11
N VAL A 157 0.81 6.16 -3.20
CA VAL A 157 2.14 5.55 -3.33
C VAL A 157 2.76 5.86 -4.69
N ALA A 158 1.98 5.76 -5.77
CA ALA A 158 2.44 6.09 -7.11
C ALA A 158 2.84 7.56 -7.24
N ASP A 159 2.00 8.49 -6.77
CA ASP A 159 2.27 9.93 -6.80
C ASP A 159 3.56 10.30 -6.04
N ALA A 160 3.75 9.72 -4.85
CA ALA A 160 4.96 9.96 -4.04
C ALA A 160 6.23 9.47 -4.75
N ALA A 161 6.17 8.31 -5.40
CA ALA A 161 7.28 7.71 -6.12
C ALA A 161 7.59 8.44 -7.42
N HIS A 162 6.57 8.80 -8.19
CA HIS A 162 6.72 9.66 -9.38
C HIS A 162 7.44 10.95 -8.99
N ARG A 163 6.96 11.62 -7.93
CA ARG A 163 7.57 12.88 -7.49
C ARG A 163 9.01 12.73 -7.04
N LEU A 164 9.33 11.66 -6.31
CA LEU A 164 10.71 11.39 -5.91
C LEU A 164 11.60 11.05 -7.11
N CYS A 165 11.08 10.27 -8.07
CA CYS A 165 11.77 9.95 -9.32
C CYS A 165 12.18 11.23 -10.07
N GLU A 166 11.25 12.18 -10.26
CA GLU A 166 11.55 13.47 -10.90
C GLU A 166 12.67 14.24 -10.17
N ILE A 167 12.60 14.31 -8.84
CA ILE A 167 13.60 15.01 -8.02
C ILE A 167 14.98 14.36 -8.21
N ARG A 168 15.05 13.03 -8.11
CA ARG A 168 16.29 12.28 -8.24
C ARG A 168 16.91 12.41 -9.63
N LEU A 169 16.08 12.38 -10.68
CA LEU A 169 16.56 12.61 -12.05
C LEU A 169 17.07 14.05 -12.25
N ALA A 170 16.38 15.05 -11.71
CA ALA A 170 16.83 16.44 -11.77
C ALA A 170 18.17 16.65 -11.04
N ASP A 171 18.40 15.91 -9.95
CA ASP A 171 19.64 15.94 -9.17
C ASP A 171 20.77 15.07 -9.76
N GLY A 172 20.53 14.39 -10.89
CA GLY A 172 21.52 13.51 -11.55
C GLY A 172 21.73 12.17 -10.84
N ASP A 173 20.75 11.70 -10.08
CA ASP A 173 20.73 10.42 -9.34
C ASP A 173 19.72 9.42 -9.97
N PRO A 174 20.01 8.87 -11.17
CA PRO A 174 19.09 7.95 -11.83
C PRO A 174 18.94 6.61 -11.09
N ASP A 175 19.95 6.16 -10.35
CA ASP A 175 19.84 4.96 -9.52
C ASP A 175 18.88 5.15 -8.35
N GLY A 176 18.92 6.30 -7.68
CA GLY A 176 17.94 6.68 -6.67
C GLY A 176 16.53 6.78 -7.23
N ALA A 177 16.37 7.31 -8.45
CA ALA A 177 15.09 7.35 -9.15
C ALA A 177 14.54 5.93 -9.41
N VAL A 178 15.38 5.02 -9.91
CA VAL A 178 14.99 3.61 -10.10
C VAL A 178 14.59 2.96 -8.77
N ALA A 179 15.32 3.21 -7.69
CA ALA A 179 15.01 2.66 -6.37
C ALA A 179 13.65 3.13 -5.86
N ALA A 180 13.34 4.42 -6.00
CA ALA A 180 12.05 5.01 -5.61
C ALA A 180 10.87 4.35 -6.32
N VAL A 181 10.95 4.25 -7.66
CA VAL A 181 9.88 3.67 -8.48
C VAL A 181 9.71 2.17 -8.17
N ARG A 182 10.80 1.43 -7.99
CA ARG A 182 10.74 0.00 -7.63
C ARG A 182 10.11 -0.23 -6.27
N ALA A 183 10.34 0.65 -5.29
CA ALA A 183 9.69 0.55 -3.99
C ALA A 183 8.17 0.67 -4.11
N ALA A 184 7.66 1.60 -4.94
CA ALA A 184 6.23 1.76 -5.18
C ALA A 184 5.61 0.60 -5.96
N LEU A 185 6.32 0.05 -6.96
CA LEU A 185 5.87 -1.11 -7.74
C LEU A 185 5.71 -2.40 -6.91
N LEU A 186 6.23 -2.44 -5.67
CA LEU A 186 5.92 -3.53 -4.73
C LEU A 186 4.43 -3.57 -4.34
N LEU A 187 3.75 -2.42 -4.36
CA LEU A 187 2.34 -2.27 -3.99
C LEU A 187 1.47 -1.95 -5.21
N ALA A 188 1.88 -0.97 -6.01
CA ALA A 188 1.16 -0.50 -7.19
C ALA A 188 1.72 -1.16 -8.47
N ALA A 189 1.79 -2.50 -8.49
CA ALA A 189 2.43 -3.27 -9.55
C ALA A 189 1.83 -3.04 -10.95
N ASP A 190 0.56 -2.63 -11.00
CA ASP A 190 -0.19 -2.40 -12.24
C ASP A 190 -0.22 -0.94 -12.69
N ASP A 191 0.39 -0.03 -11.93
CA ASP A 191 0.44 1.38 -12.30
C ASP A 191 1.40 1.60 -13.49
N GLU A 192 0.81 1.88 -14.64
CA GLU A 192 1.56 2.05 -15.88
C GLU A 192 2.36 3.35 -15.94
N GLY A 193 1.96 4.36 -15.16
CA GLY A 193 2.75 5.59 -14.96
C GLY A 193 4.10 5.27 -14.31
N LEU A 194 4.09 4.48 -13.24
CA LEU A 194 5.32 4.02 -12.58
C LEU A 194 6.20 3.17 -13.51
N TRP A 195 5.61 2.34 -14.37
CA TRP A 195 6.41 1.61 -15.37
C TRP A 195 7.10 2.55 -16.36
N ARG A 196 6.43 3.61 -16.81
CA ARG A 196 7.04 4.64 -17.66
C ARG A 196 8.15 5.40 -16.93
N ASP A 197 7.96 5.71 -15.66
CA ASP A 197 9.01 6.33 -14.83
C ASP A 197 10.22 5.41 -14.67
N LEU A 198 9.98 4.11 -14.45
CA LEU A 198 11.05 3.12 -14.35
C LEU A 198 11.85 3.03 -15.65
N LEU A 199 11.18 3.07 -16.81
CA LEU A 199 11.84 3.09 -18.13
C LEU A 199 12.73 4.32 -18.29
N LYS A 200 12.19 5.52 -18.02
CA LYS A 200 12.93 6.79 -18.10
C LYS A 200 14.13 6.80 -17.14
N ALA A 201 13.92 6.43 -15.88
CA ALA A 201 14.97 6.41 -14.87
C ALA A 201 16.06 5.39 -15.21
N THR A 202 15.67 4.20 -15.68
CA THR A 202 16.64 3.17 -16.09
C THR A 202 17.42 3.60 -17.32
N HIS A 203 16.77 4.22 -18.32
CA HIS A 203 17.47 4.76 -19.48
C HIS A 203 18.52 5.83 -19.09
N ALA A 204 18.19 6.70 -18.12
CA ALA A 204 19.10 7.72 -17.62
C ALA A 204 20.36 7.16 -16.93
N THR A 205 20.37 5.89 -16.51
CA THR A 205 21.59 5.22 -16.01
C THR A 205 22.59 4.89 -17.13
N GLY A 206 22.16 4.87 -18.40
CA GLY A 206 22.95 4.41 -19.53
C GLY A 206 23.08 2.88 -19.65
N ASP A 207 22.52 2.11 -18.72
CA ASP A 207 22.56 0.65 -18.75
C ASP A 207 21.47 0.07 -19.66
N GLN A 208 21.84 -0.18 -20.91
CA GLN A 208 20.98 -0.77 -21.93
C GLN A 208 20.52 -2.20 -21.60
N ALA A 209 21.31 -2.97 -20.85
CA ALA A 209 20.92 -4.33 -20.46
C ALA A 209 19.82 -4.28 -19.38
N ARG A 210 19.98 -3.38 -18.40
CA ARG A 210 18.97 -3.12 -17.39
C ARG A 210 17.68 -2.56 -17.99
N LEU A 211 17.77 -1.65 -18.95
CA LEU A 211 16.60 -1.11 -19.66
C LEU A 211 15.83 -2.22 -20.38
N ARG A 212 16.53 -3.10 -21.11
CA ARG A 212 15.90 -4.25 -21.76
C ARG A 212 15.22 -5.19 -20.77
N ALA A 213 15.85 -5.48 -19.63
CA ALA A 213 15.23 -6.31 -18.60
C ALA A 213 13.95 -5.68 -18.01
N VAL A 214 13.84 -4.35 -17.95
CA VAL A 214 12.60 -3.67 -17.55
C VAL A 214 11.52 -3.85 -18.61
N VAL A 215 11.85 -3.66 -19.89
CA VAL A 215 10.92 -3.87 -21.02
C VAL A 215 10.40 -5.32 -21.03
N ASP A 216 11.29 -6.31 -20.92
CA ASP A 216 10.91 -7.73 -20.89
C ASP A 216 10.05 -8.10 -19.67
N GLY A 217 10.24 -7.39 -18.55
CA GLY A 217 9.40 -7.53 -17.36
C GLY A 217 8.00 -6.97 -17.58
N LEU A 218 7.91 -5.79 -18.19
CA LEU A 218 6.65 -5.13 -18.52
C LEU A 218 5.86 -5.92 -19.57
N ASP A 219 6.52 -6.46 -20.59
CA ASP A 219 5.89 -7.27 -21.64
C ASP A 219 5.25 -8.54 -21.09
N ARG A 220 6.02 -9.30 -20.28
CA ARG A 220 5.48 -10.47 -19.57
C ARG A 220 4.30 -10.13 -18.67
N ARG A 221 4.35 -8.98 -17.97
CA ARG A 221 3.25 -8.52 -17.13
C ARG A 221 2.00 -8.25 -17.98
N SER A 222 2.13 -7.43 -19.02
CA SER A 222 1.01 -7.10 -19.92
C SER A 222 0.39 -8.37 -20.54
N ALA A 223 1.21 -9.31 -21.02
CA ALA A 223 0.75 -10.58 -21.57
C ALA A 223 -0.02 -11.45 -20.54
N SER A 224 0.28 -11.32 -19.24
CA SER A 224 -0.38 -12.09 -18.18
C SER A 224 -1.70 -11.48 -17.68
N HIS A 225 -2.11 -10.31 -18.19
CA HIS A 225 -3.29 -9.62 -17.69
C HIS A 225 -4.57 -10.41 -18.01
N PRO A 226 -5.47 -10.68 -17.03
CA PRO A 226 -6.61 -11.61 -17.18
C PRO A 226 -7.59 -11.33 -18.33
N TYR A 227 -7.61 -10.09 -18.82
CA TYR A 227 -8.51 -9.64 -19.88
C TYR A 227 -7.84 -9.52 -21.25
N GLY A 228 -6.55 -9.87 -21.36
CA GLY A 228 -5.75 -9.67 -22.55
C GLY A 228 -5.58 -8.17 -22.84
N GLY A 229 -4.48 -7.59 -22.37
CA GLY A 229 -4.18 -6.18 -22.60
C GLY A 229 -2.71 -6.03 -22.96
N GLY A 230 -2.42 -5.49 -24.14
CA GLY A 230 -1.08 -4.98 -24.43
C GLY A 230 -0.72 -3.83 -23.49
N MET A 231 0.49 -3.30 -23.63
CA MET A 231 0.85 -2.04 -22.97
C MET A 231 -0.03 -0.90 -23.52
N ALA A 232 -0.23 0.16 -22.75
CA ALA A 232 -0.83 1.37 -23.28
C ALA A 232 0.03 1.93 -24.42
N PRO A 233 -0.58 2.55 -25.45
CA PRO A 233 0.16 3.08 -26.60
C PRO A 233 1.26 4.08 -26.24
N GLU A 234 1.04 4.90 -25.19
CA GLU A 234 2.05 5.84 -24.69
C GLU A 234 3.30 5.11 -24.17
N THR A 235 3.10 3.96 -23.52
CA THR A 235 4.19 3.14 -22.97
C THR A 235 4.96 2.45 -24.09
N GLU A 236 4.26 1.91 -25.10
CA GLU A 236 4.91 1.34 -26.29
C GLU A 236 5.72 2.38 -27.05
N ALA A 237 5.17 3.59 -27.24
CA ALA A 237 5.86 4.69 -27.89
C ALA A 237 7.11 5.13 -27.12
N LEU A 238 7.04 5.14 -25.79
CA LEU A 238 8.20 5.42 -24.95
C LEU A 238 9.28 4.34 -25.11
N ILE A 239 8.92 3.05 -25.17
CA ILE A 239 9.89 1.98 -25.40
C ILE A 239 10.53 2.10 -26.79
N ASP A 240 9.75 2.48 -27.81
CA ASP A 240 10.26 2.74 -29.15
C ASP A 240 11.31 3.85 -29.19
N GLU A 241 11.10 4.90 -28.40
CA GLU A 241 12.06 6.00 -28.26
C GLU A 241 13.32 5.56 -27.51
N LEU A 242 13.16 4.89 -26.37
CA LEU A 242 14.28 4.58 -25.46
C LEU A 242 15.08 3.33 -25.87
N LEU A 243 14.45 2.38 -26.56
CA LEU A 243 15.04 1.10 -26.95
C LEU A 243 14.51 0.62 -28.32
N PRO A 244 14.81 1.29 -29.45
CA PRO A 244 14.20 0.98 -30.77
C PRO A 244 14.36 -0.48 -31.24
N THR A 245 15.32 -1.22 -30.71
CA THR A 245 15.60 -2.61 -31.08
C THR A 245 14.75 -3.65 -30.34
N TRP A 246 13.86 -3.25 -29.44
CA TRP A 246 13.08 -4.17 -28.59
C TRP A 246 12.16 -5.10 -29.39
N ARG A 247 11.52 -4.61 -30.46
CA ARG A 247 10.61 -5.43 -31.30
C ARG A 247 11.31 -6.45 -32.19
N ILE A 248 12.64 -6.35 -32.37
CA ILE A 248 13.39 -7.23 -33.28
C ILE A 248 13.43 -8.68 -32.76
N HIS A 249 13.26 -8.88 -31.45
CA HIS A 249 13.26 -10.21 -30.82
C HIS A 249 11.87 -10.86 -30.77
N VAL A 250 10.78 -10.08 -30.69
CA VAL A 250 9.39 -10.60 -30.65
C VAL A 250 9.01 -11.33 -31.95
N VAL A 251 9.53 -10.88 -33.10
CA VAL A 251 9.23 -11.50 -34.41
C VAL A 251 9.83 -12.90 -34.55
N ARG A 252 10.92 -13.23 -33.84
CA ARG A 252 11.57 -14.55 -33.99
C ARG A 252 10.85 -15.68 -33.26
N GLU A 253 10.11 -15.39 -32.19
CA GLU A 253 9.37 -16.42 -31.42
C GLU A 253 7.99 -16.73 -32.00
N SER A 254 7.38 -15.81 -32.77
CA SER A 254 6.08 -16.07 -33.42
C SER A 254 6.18 -16.89 -34.72
N THR A 255 7.39 -17.17 -35.22
CA THR A 255 7.64 -17.93 -36.46
C THR A 255 8.26 -19.31 -36.24
N ALA A 256 8.28 -19.81 -35.00
CA ALA A 256 8.83 -21.12 -34.64
C ALA A 256 7.75 -22.09 -34.14
#